data_AF-A0A3D5EJE9-F1
#
_entry.id   AF-A0A3D5EJE9-F1
#
_cell.length_a   1.000
_cell.length_b   1.000
_cell.length_c   1.000
_cell.angle_alpha   90.00
_cell.angle_beta   90.00
_cell.angle_gamma   90.00
#
_symmetry.space_group_name_H-M   'P 1'
#
loop_
_entity.id
_entity.type
_entity.pdbx_description
1 polymer ?
#
loop_
_entity_poly.entity_id
_entity_poly.type
_entity_poly.pdbx_seq_one_letter_code
_entity_poly.pdbx_strand_id
1 'polypeptide(L)'
;MRYPSNQLPIFVPKQSEQGNIGLLPGTAIIGIEVLNEEQGVIRGYFEGNKYGASNIESFEDKCLIAAGRGIQRYPTSAWSVFEIAELENVGTYDYDNFRAKITNKEAVVEWENYINHDSDIEESYLPSP
;
A
#
# COMPACT_ATOMS: atom_id res chain seq x y z
N MET A 1 -15.64 -11.29 -5.45
CA MET A 1 -14.38 -11.87 -5.97
C MET A 1 -13.82 -12.78 -4.90
N ARG A 2 -13.65 -14.09 -5.14
CA ARG A 2 -13.08 -15.01 -4.13
C ARG A 2 -11.68 -15.42 -4.57
N TYR A 3 -10.67 -14.97 -3.84
CA TYR A 3 -9.29 -15.43 -4.00
C TYR A 3 -9.15 -16.86 -3.42
N PRO A 4 -8.15 -17.65 -3.85
CA PRO A 4 -7.73 -18.83 -3.10
C PRO A 4 -7.55 -18.47 -1.61
N SER A 5 -7.85 -19.39 -0.71
CA SER A 5 -7.86 -19.10 0.74
C SER A 5 -6.56 -18.47 1.23
N ASN A 6 -5.43 -18.78 0.57
CA ASN A 6 -4.10 -18.31 0.93
C ASN A 6 -3.58 -17.08 0.15
N GLN A 7 -4.43 -16.44 -0.67
CA GLN A 7 -4.03 -15.32 -1.50
C GLN A 7 -4.72 -14.02 -1.09
N LEU A 8 -3.91 -12.98 -0.93
CA LEU A 8 -4.36 -11.63 -0.62
C LEU A 8 -4.06 -10.71 -1.80
N PRO A 9 -4.99 -9.84 -2.22
CA PRO A 9 -4.72 -8.89 -3.27
C PRO A 9 -3.69 -7.84 -2.82
N ILE A 10 -2.77 -7.50 -3.73
CA ILE A 10 -1.81 -6.41 -3.56
C ILE A 10 -2.32 -5.21 -4.35
N PHE A 11 -2.31 -4.05 -3.70
CA PHE A 11 -2.74 -2.80 -4.29
C PHE A 11 -1.67 -1.71 -4.18
N VAL A 12 -1.78 -0.74 -5.09
CA VAL A 12 -1.21 0.60 -4.97
C VAL A 12 -2.34 1.62 -5.14
N PRO A 13 -2.16 2.88 -4.72
CA PRO A 13 -3.12 3.94 -5.05
C PRO A 13 -3.21 4.12 -6.57
N LYS A 14 -4.41 4.35 -7.10
CA LYS A 14 -4.54 4.85 -8.47
C LYS A 14 -3.96 6.25 -8.54
N GLN A 15 -3.16 6.49 -9.57
CA GLN A 15 -2.66 7.83 -9.86
C GLN A 15 -3.79 8.60 -10.56
N SER A 16 -4.49 9.46 -9.82
CA SER A 16 -5.54 10.32 -10.36
C SER A 16 -5.23 11.79 -10.07
N GLU A 17 -5.84 12.71 -10.83
CA GLU A 17 -5.67 14.16 -10.60
C GLU A 17 -6.17 14.61 -9.21
N GLN A 18 -7.04 13.82 -8.57
CA GLN A 18 -7.51 14.06 -7.20
C GLN A 18 -6.64 13.31 -6.17
N GLY A 19 -5.43 13.81 -5.95
CA GLY A 19 -4.77 13.80 -4.63
C GLY A 19 -4.32 12.44 -4.04
N ASN A 20 -3.09 12.45 -3.52
CA ASN A 20 -2.49 11.36 -2.76
C ASN A 20 -3.37 10.89 -1.58
N ILE A 21 -3.56 9.57 -1.42
CA ILE A 21 -4.27 8.96 -0.27
C ILE A 21 -3.48 9.01 1.06
N GLY A 22 -2.56 9.97 1.21
CA GLY A 22 -1.73 10.17 2.39
C GLY A 22 -0.67 9.08 2.62
N LEU A 23 -0.34 8.30 1.58
CA LEU A 23 0.69 7.28 1.64
C LEU A 23 1.98 7.77 0.96
N LEU A 24 3.11 7.22 1.40
CA LEU A 24 4.39 7.49 0.76
C LEU A 24 4.47 6.77 -0.59
N PRO A 25 5.05 7.41 -1.62
CA PRO A 25 5.36 6.75 -2.88
C PRO A 25 6.01 5.38 -2.68
N GLY A 26 5.58 4.40 -3.47
CA GLY A 26 6.05 3.01 -3.35
C GLY A 26 5.55 2.25 -2.12
N THR A 27 4.57 2.77 -1.37
CA THR A 27 3.87 2.00 -0.32
C THR A 27 3.12 0.81 -0.93
N ALA A 28 3.31 -0.38 -0.36
CA ALA A 28 2.52 -1.57 -0.70
C ALA A 28 1.28 -1.66 0.18
N ILE A 29 0.13 -2.02 -0.38
CA ILE A 29 -1.13 -2.23 0.34
C ILE A 29 -1.58 -3.68 0.16
N ILE A 30 -1.93 -4.35 1.25
CA ILE A 30 -2.48 -5.71 1.25
C ILE A 30 -3.94 -5.66 1.71
N GLY A 31 -4.86 -6.07 0.85
CA GLY A 31 -6.27 -6.20 1.21
C GLY A 31 -6.52 -7.47 2.03
N ILE A 32 -7.09 -7.32 3.23
CA ILE A 32 -7.28 -8.43 4.18
C ILE A 32 -8.74 -8.84 4.30
N GLU A 33 -9.65 -7.87 4.32
CA GLU A 33 -11.05 -8.11 4.62
C GLU A 33 -11.91 -7.20 3.75
N VAL A 34 -12.96 -7.76 3.14
CA VAL A 34 -13.98 -6.97 2.47
C VAL A 34 -15.00 -6.55 3.53
N LEU A 35 -15.08 -5.25 3.79
CA LEU A 35 -15.98 -4.69 4.80
C LEU A 35 -17.38 -4.42 4.22
N ASN A 36 -17.44 -4.04 2.94
CA ASN A 36 -18.68 -3.87 2.20
C ASN A 36 -18.48 -4.28 0.73
N GLU A 37 -19.12 -5.36 0.30
CA GLU A 37 -19.03 -5.85 -1.07
C GLU A 37 -19.72 -4.93 -2.09
N GLU A 38 -20.87 -4.34 -1.75
CA GLU A 38 -21.63 -3.48 -2.66
C GLU A 38 -20.90 -2.16 -2.95
N GLN A 39 -20.25 -1.60 -1.93
CA GLN A 39 -19.49 -0.35 -2.05
C GLN A 39 -18.02 -0.57 -2.43
N GLY A 40 -17.55 -1.82 -2.48
CA GLY A 40 -16.16 -2.12 -2.79
C GLY A 40 -15.18 -1.62 -1.72
N VAL A 41 -15.56 -1.69 -0.45
CA VAL A 41 -14.77 -1.19 0.67
C VAL A 41 -13.99 -2.34 1.33
N ILE A 42 -12.69 -2.15 1.52
CA ILE A 42 -11.80 -3.13 2.13
C ILE A 42 -11.05 -2.56 3.33
N ARG A 43 -10.70 -3.43 4.27
CA ARG A 43 -9.62 -3.16 5.23
C ARG A 43 -8.30 -3.59 4.59
N GLY A 44 -7.36 -2.65 4.52
CA GLY A 44 -6.01 -2.89 4.02
C GLY A 44 -4.95 -2.55 5.06
N TYR A 45 -3.84 -3.28 5.02
CA TYR A 45 -2.62 -2.97 5.77
C TYR A 45 -1.54 -2.53 4.81
N PHE A 46 -0.60 -1.71 5.27
CA PHE A 46 0.40 -1.12 4.37
C PHE A 46 1.80 -1.00 4.98
N GLU A 47 2.80 -0.89 4.10
CA GLU A 47 4.19 -0.58 4.47
C GLU A 47 4.82 0.30 3.38
N GLY A 48 5.33 1.46 3.78
CA GLY A 48 5.95 2.46 2.91
C GLY A 48 7.40 2.76 3.25
N ASN A 49 7.96 2.06 4.25
CA ASN A 49 9.25 2.34 4.84
C ASN A 49 9.41 3.79 5.34
N LYS A 50 8.36 4.32 6.01
CA LYS A 50 8.30 5.72 6.47
C LYS A 50 9.52 6.17 7.29
N TYR A 51 10.13 5.25 8.02
CA TYR A 51 11.26 5.52 8.91
C TYR A 51 12.62 5.13 8.31
N GLY A 52 12.68 4.72 7.04
CA GLY A 52 13.94 4.41 6.36
C GLY A 52 14.69 3.22 6.95
N ALA A 53 13.97 2.18 7.37
CA ALA A 53 14.58 0.93 7.82
C ALA A 53 15.41 0.30 6.69
N SER A 54 16.68 0.00 6.97
CA SER A 54 17.65 -0.47 5.96
C SER A 54 17.37 -1.89 5.47
N ASN A 55 16.56 -2.67 6.19
CA ASN A 55 16.20 -4.04 5.85
C ASN A 55 14.90 -4.15 5.02
N ILE A 56 14.34 -3.02 4.57
CA ILE A 56 13.17 -2.96 3.69
C ILE A 56 13.63 -2.35 2.36
N GLU A 57 14.09 -3.21 1.46
CA GLU A 57 14.79 -2.80 0.23
C GLU A 57 13.89 -2.89 -1.01
N SER A 58 12.89 -3.77 -0.97
CA SER A 58 12.04 -4.07 -2.12
C SER A 58 10.55 -3.86 -1.83
N PHE A 59 9.77 -3.74 -2.91
CA PHE A 59 8.31 -3.76 -2.83
C PHE A 59 7.78 -5.09 -2.25
N GLU A 60 8.48 -6.20 -2.48
CA GLU A 60 8.14 -7.51 -1.90
C GLU A 60 8.33 -7.52 -0.37
N ASP A 61 9.38 -6.88 0.16
CA ASP A 61 9.59 -6.74 1.61
C ASP A 61 8.44 -5.95 2.26
N LYS A 62 8.00 -4.88 1.60
CA LYS A 62 6.85 -4.09 2.03
C LYS A 62 5.57 -4.94 2.03
N CYS A 63 5.34 -5.75 1.00
CA CYS A 63 4.21 -6.68 0.94
C CYS A 63 4.24 -7.69 2.09
N LEU A 64 5.41 -8.29 2.36
CA LEU A 64 5.60 -9.25 3.46
C LEU A 64 5.22 -8.64 4.81
N ILE A 65 5.73 -7.44 5.10
CA ILE A 65 5.45 -6.75 6.36
C ILE A 65 3.96 -6.40 6.46
N ALA A 66 3.40 -5.79 5.43
CA ALA A 66 1.98 -5.41 5.37
C ALA A 66 1.05 -6.62 5.57
N ALA A 67 1.31 -7.72 4.87
CA ALA A 67 0.55 -8.97 4.99
C ALA A 67 0.68 -9.56 6.41
N GLY A 68 1.90 -9.59 6.95
CA GLY A 68 2.16 -10.05 8.30
C GLY A 68 1.33 -9.28 9.35
N ARG A 69 1.19 -7.96 9.18
CA ARG A 69 0.33 -7.13 10.05
C ARG A 69 -1.12 -7.60 10.03
N GLY A 70 -1.67 -7.78 8.84
CA GLY A 70 -3.06 -8.15 8.65
C GLY A 70 -3.41 -9.56 9.11
N ILE A 71 -2.53 -10.53 8.81
CA ILE A 71 -2.73 -11.94 9.15
C ILE A 71 -2.63 -12.16 10.66
N GLN A 72 -1.58 -11.60 11.29
CA GLN A 72 -1.37 -11.77 12.72
C GLN A 72 -2.26 -10.85 13.57
N ARG A 73 -2.88 -9.84 12.97
CA ARG A 73 -3.71 -8.82 13.64
C ARG A 73 -3.01 -8.15 14.83
N TYR A 74 -1.68 -7.97 14.76
CA TYR A 74 -0.97 -7.33 15.85
C TYR A 74 -1.28 -5.82 15.88
N PRO A 75 -1.25 -5.16 17.06
CA PRO A 75 -1.54 -3.74 17.15
C PRO A 75 -0.60 -2.88 16.30
N THR A 76 -1.17 -2.11 15.38
CA THR A 76 -0.43 -1.20 14.50
C THR A 76 -1.32 -0.04 14.04
N SER A 77 -0.71 1.09 13.69
CA SER A 77 -1.36 2.20 12.98
C SER A 77 -1.26 2.07 11.46
N ALA A 78 -0.51 1.09 10.94
CA ALA A 78 -0.27 0.89 9.52
C ALA A 78 -1.39 0.08 8.84
N TRP A 79 -2.62 0.58 8.95
CA TRP A 79 -3.81 0.05 8.27
C TRP A 79 -4.82 1.17 8.02
N SER A 80 -5.71 0.97 7.06
CA SER A 80 -6.84 1.86 6.80
C SER A 80 -8.01 1.09 6.18
N VAL A 81 -9.13 1.80 6.02
CA VAL A 81 -10.24 1.42 5.15
C VAL A 81 -10.03 2.10 3.80
N PHE A 82 -10.13 1.34 2.72
CA PHE A 82 -9.93 1.82 1.36
C PHE A 82 -11.13 1.48 0.47
N GLU A 83 -11.42 2.37 -0.48
CA GLU A 83 -12.32 2.07 -1.59
C GLU A 83 -11.50 1.42 -2.72
N ILE A 84 -11.90 0.23 -3.18
CA ILE A 84 -11.24 -0.46 -4.30
C ILE A 84 -11.25 0.42 -5.55
N ALA A 85 -12.25 1.30 -5.70
CA ALA A 85 -12.33 2.24 -6.82
C ALA A 85 -11.12 3.18 -6.90
N GLU A 86 -10.48 3.50 -5.77
CA GLU A 86 -9.30 4.36 -5.66
C GLU A 86 -7.98 3.56 -5.71
N LEU A 87 -8.06 2.24 -5.77
CA LEU A 87 -6.91 1.35 -5.75
C LEU A 87 -6.71 0.64 -7.09
N GLU A 88 -5.45 0.43 -7.45
CA GLU A 88 -5.06 -0.40 -8.57
C GLU A 88 -4.53 -1.74 -8.06
N ASN A 89 -5.12 -2.84 -8.54
CA ASN A 89 -4.63 -4.17 -8.20
C ASN A 89 -3.36 -4.46 -9.01
N VAL A 90 -2.25 -4.68 -8.30
CA VAL A 90 -0.94 -4.93 -8.92
C VAL A 90 -0.48 -6.36 -8.79
N GLY A 91 -1.25 -7.22 -8.13
CA GLY A 91 -0.88 -8.62 -7.96
C GLY A 91 -1.55 -9.32 -6.80
N THR A 92 -0.92 -10.40 -6.39
CA THR A 92 -1.37 -11.28 -5.31
C THR A 92 -0.22 -11.66 -4.40
N TYR A 93 -0.48 -11.73 -3.10
CA TYR A 93 0.44 -12.18 -2.09
C TYR A 93 0.01 -13.56 -1.58
N ASP A 94 0.87 -14.56 -1.75
CA ASP A 94 0.72 -15.89 -1.19
C ASP A 94 1.35 -15.92 0.20
N TYR A 95 0.52 -16.03 1.23
CA TYR A 95 0.99 -15.95 2.61
C TYR A 95 1.43 -17.28 3.21
N ASP A 96 1.23 -18.41 2.52
CA ASP A 96 1.80 -19.69 2.95
C ASP A 96 3.27 -19.77 2.51
N ASN A 97 3.58 -19.22 1.33
CA ASN A 97 4.92 -19.25 0.74
C ASN A 97 5.71 -17.95 0.94
N PHE A 98 5.08 -16.91 1.49
CA PHE A 98 5.64 -15.57 1.67
C PHE A 98 6.13 -14.96 0.35
N ARG A 99 5.29 -14.99 -0.68
CA ARG A 99 5.65 -14.55 -2.03
C ARG A 99 4.67 -13.54 -2.60
N ALA A 100 5.20 -12.43 -3.11
CA ALA A 100 4.44 -11.50 -3.92
C ALA A 100 4.55 -11.89 -5.40
N LYS A 101 3.40 -12.08 -6.05
CA LYS A 101 3.29 -12.19 -7.51
C LYS A 101 2.75 -10.87 -8.06
N ILE A 102 3.67 -10.00 -8.49
CA ILE A 102 3.34 -8.71 -9.11
C ILE A 102 3.01 -8.91 -10.58
N THR A 103 1.76 -8.62 -10.96
CA THR A 103 1.24 -8.76 -12.32
C THR A 103 1.17 -7.42 -13.08
N ASN A 104 1.10 -6.30 -12.36
CA ASN A 104 1.17 -4.96 -12.96
C ASN A 104 2.38 -4.21 -12.38
N LYS A 105 3.55 -4.44 -12.99
CA LYS A 105 4.81 -3.82 -12.55
C LYS A 105 4.88 -2.34 -12.92
N GLU A 106 4.22 -1.94 -14.00
CA GLU A 106 4.22 -0.56 -14.49
C GLU A 106 3.58 0.37 -13.46
N ALA A 107 2.41 0.01 -12.93
CA ALA A 107 1.75 0.78 -11.86
C ALA A 107 2.58 0.86 -10.57
N VAL A 108 3.33 -0.19 -10.22
CA VAL A 108 4.24 -0.16 -9.07
C VAL A 108 5.38 0.84 -9.30
N VAL A 109 6.02 0.79 -10.47
CA VAL A 109 7.11 1.70 -10.82
C VAL A 109 6.62 3.13 -10.92
N GLU A 110 5.43 3.36 -11.49
CA GLU A 110 4.80 4.68 -11.54
C GLU A 110 4.57 5.23 -10.13
N TRP A 111 4.03 4.41 -9.24
CA TRP A 111 3.79 4.79 -7.85
C TRP A 111 5.08 5.04 -7.06
N GLU A 112 6.14 4.26 -7.29
CA GLU A 112 7.45 4.47 -6.66
C GLU A 112 8.11 5.79 -7.08
N ASN A 113 7.87 6.21 -8.32
CA ASN A 113 8.39 7.46 -8.88
C ASN A 113 7.43 8.64 -8.72
N TYR A 114 6.28 8.44 -8.06
CA TYR A 114 5.29 9.49 -7.90
C TYR A 114 5.86 10.63 -7.05
N ILE A 115 5.85 11.84 -7.63
CA ILE A 115 6.24 13.06 -6.94
C ILE A 115 4.96 13.70 -6.38
N ASN A 116 4.88 13.74 -5.05
CA ASN A 116 3.85 14.51 -4.37
C ASN A 116 4.07 15.99 -4.67
N HIS A 117 3.22 16.57 -5.51
CA HIS A 117 3.30 17.99 -5.81
C HIS A 117 2.90 18.88 -4.61
N ASP A 118 2.33 18.31 -3.54
CA ASP A 118 1.97 19.02 -2.30
C ASP A 118 3.10 19.07 -1.25
N SER A 119 4.18 18.28 -1.38
CA SER A 119 5.28 18.32 -0.40
C SER A 119 6.22 19.51 -0.55
N ASP A 120 6.08 20.34 -1.60
CA ASP A 120 6.89 21.53 -1.82
C ASP A 120 6.38 22.78 -1.08
N ILE A 121 5.29 22.68 -0.30
CA ILE A 121 4.69 23.84 0.39
C ILE A 121 5.14 23.98 1.86
N GLU A 122 5.65 22.93 2.51
CA GLU A 122 6.01 23.00 3.95
C GLU A 122 7.48 23.36 4.26
N GLU A 123 8.35 23.57 3.27
CA GLU A 123 9.75 23.99 3.51
C GLU A 123 9.95 25.52 3.61
N SER A 124 8.86 26.31 3.61
CA SER A 124 8.91 27.78 3.62
C SER A 124 8.70 28.45 5.00
N TYR A 125 8.58 27.68 6.09
CA TYR A 125 8.31 28.20 7.44
C TYR A 125 9.35 27.82 8.50
N LEU A 126 10.64 27.84 8.18
CA LEU A 126 11.67 28.00 9.20
C LEU A 126 12.07 29.48 9.27
N PRO A 127 11.85 30.20 10.39
CA PRO A 127 12.38 31.54 10.52
C PRO A 127 13.91 31.47 10.46
N SER A 128 14.50 32.28 9.58
CA SER A 128 15.95 32.47 9.51
C SER A 128 16.51 32.83 10.88
N PRO A 129 17.70 32.31 11.26
CA PRO A 129 18.35 32.58 12.55
C PRO A 129 18.70 34.06 12.75
#